data_AF-A0A927MS31-F1
#
_entry.id   AF-A0A927MS31-F1
#
_cell.length_a   1.000
_cell.length_b   1.000
_cell.length_c   1.000
_cell.angle_alpha   90.00
_cell.angle_beta   90.00
_cell.angle_gamma   90.00
#
_symmetry.space_group_name_H-M   'P 1'
#
loop_
_entity.id
_entity.type
_entity.pdbx_description
1 polymer ?
#
loop_
_entity_poly.entity_id
_entity_poly.type
_entity_poly.pdbx_seq_one_letter_code
_entity_poly.pdbx_strand_id
1 'polypeptide(L)'
;MWDAVGVLRPALIADGLADLQVRSSNVPIVFCETRQLAEEWTYRFLAARAWAETEDTAPQRIAPAEADATDLADAPVASEPSTAEVRAWARAHGITVPDGGKLRLEIWDAWRVTHPG
;
A
#
# COMPACT_ATOMS: atom_id res chain seq x y z
N MET A 1 -40.14 -2.71 10.24
CA MET A 1 -39.03 -2.23 11.09
C MET A 1 -37.73 -2.25 10.28
N TRP A 2 -37.65 -1.46 9.19
CA TRP A 2 -36.44 -1.26 8.37
C TRP A 2 -36.26 0.21 7.93
N ASP A 3 -37.07 1.15 8.44
CA ASP A 3 -37.15 2.53 7.93
C ASP A 3 -36.04 3.47 8.41
N ALA A 4 -34.92 2.94 8.89
CA ALA A 4 -33.81 3.75 9.43
C ALA A 4 -32.43 3.40 8.86
N VAL A 5 -32.34 2.65 7.75
CA VAL A 5 -31.07 2.53 7.02
C VAL A 5 -30.99 3.71 6.07
N GLY A 6 -30.32 4.79 6.49
CA GLY A 6 -30.11 5.96 5.64
C GLY A 6 -29.42 5.56 4.33
N VAL A 7 -30.05 5.84 3.21
CA VAL A 7 -29.46 5.59 1.89
C VAL A 7 -28.36 6.63 1.66
N LEU A 8 -27.13 6.17 1.41
CA LEU A 8 -26.02 7.05 1.06
C LEU A 8 -26.22 7.66 -0.32
N ARG A 9 -25.77 8.90 -0.51
CA ARG A 9 -25.77 9.54 -1.83
C ARG A 9 -24.83 8.77 -2.76
N PRO A 10 -25.27 8.34 -3.96
CA PRO A 10 -24.40 7.61 -4.90
C PRO A 10 -23.10 8.33 -5.23
N ALA A 11 -23.13 9.66 -5.33
CA ALA A 11 -21.95 10.49 -5.55
C ALA A 11 -20.87 10.29 -4.47
N LEU A 12 -21.26 10.12 -3.21
CA LEU A 12 -20.30 9.89 -2.12
C LEU A 12 -19.55 8.55 -2.30
N ILE A 13 -20.24 7.52 -2.78
CA ILE A 13 -19.64 6.21 -3.06
C ILE A 13 -18.69 6.31 -4.25
N ALA A 14 -19.10 7.02 -5.31
CA ALA A 14 -18.27 7.22 -6.50
C ALA A 14 -16.98 7.98 -6.18
N ASP A 15 -17.08 9.08 -5.41
CA ASP A 15 -15.93 9.87 -4.99
C ASP A 15 -14.98 9.04 -4.10
N GLY A 16 -15.53 8.23 -3.18
CA GLY A 16 -14.74 7.34 -2.33
C GLY A 16 -14.02 6.24 -3.11
N LEU A 17 -14.68 5.66 -4.11
CA LEU A 17 -14.05 4.67 -5.00
C LEU A 17 -12.90 5.29 -5.80
N ALA A 18 -13.09 6.51 -6.31
CA ALA A 18 -12.06 7.24 -7.03
C ALA A 18 -10.85 7.57 -6.15
N ASP A 19 -11.07 8.10 -4.94
CA ASP A 19 -9.99 8.39 -3.98
C ASP A 19 -9.17 7.14 -3.65
N LEU A 20 -9.85 6.01 -3.41
CA LEU A 20 -9.18 4.73 -3.12
C LEU A 20 -8.33 4.25 -4.30
N GLN A 21 -8.86 4.34 -5.52
CA GLN A 21 -8.13 3.89 -6.71
C GLN A 21 -6.89 4.76 -7.00
N VAL A 22 -6.93 6.06 -6.68
CA VAL A 22 -5.77 6.95 -6.81
C VAL A 22 -4.72 6.65 -5.74
N ARG A 23 -5.16 6.51 -4.48
CA ARG A 23 -4.26 6.31 -3.32
C ARG A 23 -3.62 4.93 -3.27
N SER A 24 -4.35 3.91 -3.73
CA SER A 24 -3.95 2.50 -3.67
C SER A 24 -4.14 1.85 -5.04
N SER A 25 -3.52 2.42 -6.07
CA SER A 25 -3.69 2.01 -7.47
C SER A 25 -3.28 0.56 -7.74
N ASN A 26 -2.37 0.00 -6.94
CA ASN A 26 -1.94 -1.39 -7.03
C ASN A 26 -2.88 -2.39 -6.36
N VAL A 27 -3.90 -1.93 -5.61
CA VAL A 27 -4.87 -2.80 -4.96
C VAL A 27 -6.11 -2.93 -5.85
N PRO A 28 -6.39 -4.12 -6.43
CA PRO A 28 -7.54 -4.28 -7.31
C PRO A 28 -8.86 -4.23 -6.53
N ILE A 29 -9.84 -3.49 -7.05
CA ILE A 29 -11.22 -3.46 -6.56
C ILE A 29 -12.09 -4.29 -7.50
N VAL A 30 -12.70 -5.36 -6.98
CA VAL A 30 -13.48 -6.33 -7.79
C VAL A 30 -14.91 -6.40 -7.30
N PHE A 31 -15.85 -6.11 -8.20
CA PHE A 31 -17.29 -6.22 -7.94
C PHE A 31 -17.77 -7.65 -8.14
N CYS A 32 -18.05 -8.35 -7.04
CA CYS A 32 -18.60 -9.68 -7.06
C CYS A 32 -20.11 -9.62 -6.82
N GLU A 33 -20.90 -9.85 -7.87
CA GLU A 33 -22.36 -9.72 -7.85
C GLU A 33 -23.06 -10.77 -6.97
N THR A 34 -22.39 -11.90 -6.74
CA THR A 34 -22.91 -12.99 -5.92
C THR A 34 -21.91 -13.40 -4.85
N ARG A 35 -22.43 -14.03 -3.79
CA ARG A 35 -21.61 -14.63 -2.75
C ARG A 35 -20.62 -15.65 -3.31
N GLN A 36 -21.06 -16.51 -4.23
CA GLN A 36 -20.21 -17.53 -4.84
C GLN A 36 -19.04 -16.89 -5.59
N LEU A 37 -19.27 -15.84 -6.38
CA LEU A 37 -18.20 -15.13 -7.08
C LEU A 37 -17.21 -14.49 -6.11
N ALA A 38 -17.68 -13.93 -5.00
CA ALA A 38 -16.82 -13.37 -3.97
C ALA A 38 -15.94 -14.44 -3.31
N GLU A 39 -16.50 -15.62 -3.02
CA GLU A 39 -15.76 -16.75 -2.47
C GLU A 39 -14.70 -17.26 -3.47
N GLU A 40 -15.08 -17.50 -4.71
CA GLU A 40 -14.15 -17.95 -5.75
C GLU A 40 -12.99 -16.96 -5.97
N TRP A 41 -13.29 -15.66 -6.03
CA TRP A 41 -12.25 -14.64 -6.17
C TRP A 41 -11.32 -14.62 -4.95
N THR A 42 -11.88 -14.69 -3.74
CA THR A 42 -11.09 -14.70 -2.50
C THR A 42 -10.16 -15.91 -2.45
N TYR A 43 -10.67 -17.10 -2.76
CA TYR A 43 -9.84 -18.31 -2.78
C TYR A 43 -8.72 -18.21 -3.84
N ARG A 44 -9.02 -17.70 -5.04
CA ARG A 44 -8.01 -17.51 -6.09
C ARG A 44 -6.95 -16.48 -5.70
N PHE A 45 -7.35 -15.36 -5.10
CA PHE A 45 -6.42 -14.34 -4.61
C PHE A 45 -5.48 -14.91 -3.54
N LEU A 46 -6.02 -15.62 -2.55
CA LEU A 46 -5.23 -16.22 -1.47
C LEU A 46 -4.28 -17.31 -2.00
N ALA A 47 -4.74 -18.13 -2.95
CA ALA A 47 -3.89 -19.12 -3.60
C ALA A 47 -2.75 -18.47 -4.40
N ALA A 48 -3.04 -17.43 -5.18
CA ALA A 48 -2.03 -16.67 -5.92
C ALA A 48 -1.02 -15.99 -4.99
N ARG A 49 -1.48 -15.42 -3.87
CA ARG A 49 -0.61 -14.83 -2.84
C ARG A 49 0.31 -15.89 -2.24
N ALA A 50 -0.22 -17.05 -1.84
CA ALA A 50 0.59 -18.14 -1.28
C ALA A 50 1.64 -18.64 -2.28
N TRP A 51 1.26 -18.73 -3.56
CA TRP A 51 2.18 -19.11 -4.63
C TRP A 51 3.30 -18.07 -4.84
N ALA A 52 2.97 -16.77 -4.83
CA ALA A 52 3.94 -15.70 -4.96
C ALA A 52 4.98 -15.68 -3.81
N GLU A 53 4.64 -16.18 -2.62
CA GLU A 53 5.61 -16.33 -1.51
C GLU A 53 6.65 -17.43 -1.74
N THR A 54 6.35 -18.40 -2.60
CA THR A 54 7.24 -19.53 -2.89
C THR A 54 8.04 -19.37 -4.18
N GLU A 55 7.72 -18.37 -4.99
CA GLU A 55 8.29 -18.20 -6.34
C GLU A 55 8.84 -16.78 -6.53
N ASP A 56 10.15 -16.61 -6.35
CA ASP A 56 10.89 -15.33 -6.37
C ASP A 56 10.72 -14.48 -7.65
N THR A 57 10.19 -15.07 -8.74
CA THR A 57 10.00 -14.41 -10.06
C THR A 57 8.53 -14.20 -10.45
N ALA A 58 7.57 -14.47 -9.55
CA ALA A 58 6.14 -14.26 -9.80
C ALA A 58 5.73 -12.80 -10.09
N PRO A 59 6.18 -11.77 -9.36
CA PRO A 59 5.71 -10.40 -9.57
C PRO A 59 6.09 -9.84 -10.95
N GLN A 60 7.21 -10.27 -11.53
CA GLN A 60 7.69 -9.83 -12.84
C GLN A 60 6.89 -10.37 -14.04
N ARG A 61 6.08 -11.42 -13.86
CA ARG A 61 5.27 -12.01 -14.94
C ARG A 61 3.82 -11.53 -14.97
N ILE A 62 3.31 -11.04 -13.84
CA ILE A 62 1.93 -10.57 -13.70
C ILE A 62 1.84 -9.06 -13.92
N ALA A 63 2.97 -8.34 -13.81
CA ALA A 63 3.06 -6.96 -14.24
C ALA A 63 2.59 -6.84 -15.70
N PRO A 64 1.74 -5.85 -16.04
CA PRO A 64 1.48 -5.54 -17.43
C PRO A 64 2.82 -5.24 -18.11
N ALA A 65 3.04 -5.74 -19.33
CA ALA A 65 4.20 -5.38 -20.12
C ALA A 65 4.29 -3.85 -20.13
N GLU A 66 5.30 -3.33 -19.44
CA GLU A 66 5.49 -1.90 -19.24
C GLU A 66 5.50 -1.23 -20.62
N ALA A 67 4.59 -0.29 -20.83
CA ALA A 67 4.77 0.69 -21.88
C ALA A 67 6.07 1.42 -21.57
N ASP A 68 7.10 1.19 -22.39
CA ASP A 68 8.40 1.87 -22.43
C ASP A 68 8.77 2.65 -21.15
N ALA A 69 9.23 1.93 -20.12
CA ALA A 69 9.86 2.51 -18.94
C ALA A 69 11.39 2.59 -19.07
N THR A 70 11.93 2.65 -20.29
CA THR A 70 13.38 2.68 -20.54
C THR A 70 14.06 3.98 -20.10
N ASP A 71 13.31 4.98 -19.61
CA ASP A 71 13.85 6.29 -19.21
C ASP A 71 13.78 6.57 -17.70
N LEU A 72 13.29 5.62 -16.88
CA LEU A 72 13.22 5.76 -15.40
C LEU A 72 14.03 4.72 -14.63
N ALA A 73 14.61 3.72 -15.31
CA ALA A 73 15.41 2.68 -14.68
C ALA A 73 16.75 3.18 -14.11
N ASP A 74 17.17 4.41 -14.44
CA ASP A 74 18.41 5.02 -13.96
C ASP A 74 18.18 6.09 -12.86
N ALA A 75 16.94 6.23 -12.37
CA ALA A 75 16.70 6.97 -11.15
C ALA A 75 17.17 6.10 -9.97
N PRO A 76 18.14 6.55 -9.14
CA PRO A 76 18.50 5.83 -7.93
C PRO A 76 17.24 5.72 -7.08
N VAL A 77 16.69 4.52 -6.97
CA VAL A 77 15.59 4.22 -6.05
C VAL A 77 16.18 4.42 -4.66
N ALA A 78 16.02 5.63 -4.12
CA ALA A 78 16.33 5.92 -2.75
C ALA A 78 15.47 4.96 -1.93
N SER A 79 16.10 3.92 -1.39
CA SER A 79 15.43 2.90 -0.59
C SER A 79 14.75 3.63 0.56
N GLU A 80 13.41 3.55 0.63
CA GLU A 80 12.68 4.17 1.73
C GLU A 80 13.24 3.63 3.05
N PRO A 81 13.60 4.49 4.01
CA PRO A 81 14.24 4.05 5.23
C PRO A 81 13.24 3.19 6.03
N SER A 82 13.73 2.05 6.50
CA SER A 82 12.99 1.21 7.43
C SER A 82 12.75 1.95 8.76
N THR A 83 11.69 1.57 9.46
CA THR A 83 11.41 2.08 10.82
C THR A 83 12.57 1.81 11.80
N ALA A 84 13.38 0.77 11.55
CA ALA A 84 14.57 0.46 12.34
C ALA A 84 15.69 1.49 12.14
N GLU A 85 15.94 1.91 10.90
CA GLU A 85 16.95 2.91 10.54
C GLU A 85 16.59 4.28 11.11
N VAL A 86 15.35 4.72 10.95
CA VAL A 86 14.87 5.99 11.52
C VAL A 86 14.98 5.98 13.05
N ARG A 87 14.72 4.83 13.70
CA ARG A 87 14.88 4.67 15.16
C ARG A 87 16.35 4.72 15.59
N ALA A 88 17.26 4.11 14.82
CA ALA A 88 18.70 4.18 15.10
C ALA A 88 19.22 5.61 14.96
N TRP A 89 18.83 6.31 13.89
CA TRP A 89 19.17 7.72 13.65
C TRP A 89 18.67 8.61 14.79
N ALA A 90 17.41 8.46 15.21
CA ALA A 90 16.79 9.28 16.25
C ALA A 90 17.54 9.13 17.59
N ARG A 91 17.91 7.89 17.97
CA ARG A 91 18.72 7.64 19.18
C ARG A 91 20.11 8.28 19.09
N ALA A 92 20.75 8.21 17.92
CA ALA A 92 22.06 8.84 17.70
C ALA A 92 22.00 10.38 17.83
N HIS A 93 20.84 10.98 17.54
CA HIS A 93 20.59 12.43 17.66
C HIS A 93 19.99 12.84 19.03
N GLY A 94 19.93 11.92 20.00
CA GLY A 94 19.40 12.20 21.34
C GLY A 94 17.88 12.34 21.42
N ILE A 95 17.15 11.93 20.38
CA ILE A 95 15.68 11.90 20.36
C ILE A 95 15.20 10.64 21.08
N THR A 96 14.37 10.79 22.11
CA THR A 96 13.79 9.65 22.84
C THR A 96 12.74 8.95 21.98
N VAL A 97 12.98 7.68 21.67
CA VAL A 97 12.08 6.87 20.83
C VAL A 97 11.74 5.54 21.52
N PRO A 98 10.46 5.09 21.49
CA PRO A 98 10.08 3.77 21.99
C PRO A 98 10.81 2.62 21.28
N ASP A 99 11.17 1.58 22.04
CA ASP A 99 11.88 0.41 21.51
C ASP A 99 11.05 -0.44 20.53
N GLY A 100 9.72 -0.32 20.59
CA GLY A 100 8.81 -1.02 19.71
C GLY A 100 7.61 -0.17 19.27
N GLY A 101 6.95 -0.61 18.20
CA GLY A 101 5.76 0.05 17.67
C GLY A 101 6.05 1.17 16.65
N LYS A 102 4.97 1.83 16.23
CA LYS A 102 5.00 2.89 15.22
C LYS A 102 5.71 4.13 15.77
N LEU A 103 6.57 4.73 14.94
CA LEU A 103 7.20 6.01 15.25
C LEU A 103 6.19 7.15 15.13
N ARG A 104 6.34 8.18 15.96
CA ARG A 104 5.54 9.40 15.87
C ARG A 104 5.89 10.15 14.57
N LEU A 105 4.91 10.84 14.00
CA LEU A 105 5.08 11.59 12.74
C LEU A 105 6.20 12.64 12.84
N GLU A 106 6.33 13.31 13.99
CA GLU A 106 7.38 14.29 14.27
C GLU A 106 8.80 13.73 14.10
N ILE A 107 9.02 12.44 14.37
CA ILE A 107 10.32 11.77 14.20
C ILE A 107 10.61 11.57 12.70
N TRP A 108 9.59 11.23 11.92
CA TRP A 108 9.70 11.12 10.47
C TRP A 108 9.93 12.47 9.80
N ASP A 109 9.32 13.53 10.31
CA ASP A 109 9.54 14.90 9.81
C ASP A 109 10.99 15.34 10.08
N ALA A 110 11.49 15.13 11.30
CA ALA A 110 12.88 15.45 11.64
C ALA A 110 13.90 14.63 10.83
N TRP A 111 13.59 13.36 10.55
CA TRP A 111 14.44 12.52 9.70
C TRP A 111 14.50 13.05 8.26
N ARG A 112 13.36 13.44 7.68
CA ARG A 112 13.29 14.00 6.31
C ARG A 112 14.00 15.35 6.18
N VAL A 113 13.99 16.17 7.23
CA VAL A 113 14.72 17.45 7.25
C VAL A 113 16.24 17.23 7.23
N THR A 114 16.73 16.17 7.87
CA THR A 114 18.17 15.85 7.92
C THR A 114 18.66 15.06 6.72
N HIS A 115 17.75 14.40 5.99
CA HIS A 115 18.05 13.65 4.77
C HIS A 115 17.23 14.19 3.59
N PRO A 116 17.43 15.46 3.18
CA PRO A 116 16.96 15.90 1.88
C PRO A 116 17.71 15.10 0.82
N GLY A 117 16.99 14.55 -0.16
CA GLY A 117 17.56 13.74 -1.24
C GLY A 117 18.70 14.43 -1.99
#